data_AF-A0A953QZU7-F1
#
_entry.id   AF-A0A953QZU7-F1
#
_cell.length_a   1.000
_cell.length_b   1.000
_cell.length_c   1.000
_cell.angle_alpha   90.00
_cell.angle_beta   90.00
_cell.angle_gamma   90.00
#
_symmetry.space_group_name_H-M   'P 1'
#
loop_
_entity.id
_entity.type
_entity.pdbx_description
1 polymer ?
#
loop_
_entity_poly.entity_id
_entity_poly.type
_entity_poly.pdbx_seq_one_letter_code
_entity_poly.pdbx_strand_id
1 'polypeptide(L)'
;MRIGPQHGIARRGFLEAALAGAFVARAALEKSKVVIARDPALRASGGSPDSGRVLKMLDRAMQSFYGGDSPIDAWKRAVRPGEVVGLKVNCLSGRGAATHPVLVEAICERLQQAGIPPTDIVIWDRLNSDLESAG
;
A
#
# COMPACT_ATOMS: atom_id res chain seq x y z
N MET A 1 -7.12 36.22 74.67
CA MET A 1 -7.15 34.92 73.97
C MET A 1 -8.34 34.95 73.01
N ARG A 2 -8.11 35.31 71.74
CA ARG A 2 -9.18 35.60 70.77
C ARG A 2 -9.42 34.39 69.88
N ILE A 3 -10.67 33.94 69.84
CA ILE A 3 -11.20 32.88 69.00
C ILE A 3 -11.30 33.41 67.56
N GLY A 4 -10.74 32.69 66.58
CA GLY A 4 -10.74 33.06 65.16
C GLY A 4 -12.05 32.70 64.45
N PRO A 5 -12.40 33.40 63.35
CA PRO A 5 -13.66 33.21 62.64
C PRO A 5 -13.65 32.00 61.68
N GLN A 6 -14.73 31.23 61.74
CA GLN A 6 -15.11 30.14 60.85
C GLN A 6 -15.40 30.68 59.44
N HIS A 7 -14.67 30.22 58.42
CA HIS A 7 -14.99 30.53 57.02
C HIS A 7 -15.44 29.26 56.31
N GLY A 8 -16.73 29.23 55.96
CA GLY A 8 -17.37 28.15 55.22
C GLY A 8 -16.83 28.00 53.81
N ILE A 9 -16.90 26.77 53.32
CA ILE A 9 -16.55 26.40 51.94
C ILE A 9 -17.50 27.15 50.99
N ALA A 10 -16.96 28.13 50.27
CA ALA A 10 -17.70 28.85 49.24
C ALA A 10 -17.78 28.01 47.96
N ARG A 11 -18.97 27.96 47.35
CA ARG A 11 -19.37 27.23 46.13
C ARG A 11 -18.72 27.76 44.84
N ARG A 12 -17.48 28.22 44.88
CA ARG A 12 -16.81 28.93 43.77
C ARG A 12 -15.54 28.25 43.25
N GLY A 13 -15.42 26.94 43.46
CA GLY A 13 -14.33 26.10 42.95
C GLY A 13 -14.69 25.30 41.70
N PHE A 14 -15.43 25.87 40.74
CA PHE A 14 -15.90 25.13 39.55
C PHE A 14 -15.66 25.84 38.22
N LEU A 15 -14.62 26.68 38.12
CA LEU A 15 -14.27 27.36 36.87
C LEU A 15 -12.76 27.43 36.61
N GLU A 16 -12.03 26.34 36.84
CA GLU A 16 -10.63 26.18 36.36
C GLU A 16 -10.36 24.80 35.72
N ALA A 17 -11.40 24.13 35.22
CA ALA A 17 -11.27 22.83 34.55
C ALA A 17 -11.93 22.81 33.16
N ALA A 18 -11.66 23.82 32.32
CA ALA A 18 -12.22 23.87 30.96
C ALA A 18 -11.24 24.39 29.90
N LEU A 19 -9.93 24.14 30.07
CA LEU A 19 -8.92 24.33 29.00
C LEU A 19 -8.08 23.08 28.73
N ALA A 20 -8.64 21.90 29.02
CA ALA A 20 -8.13 20.61 28.54
C ALA A 20 -9.11 19.93 27.57
N GLY A 21 -10.05 20.69 27.01
CA GLY A 21 -11.07 20.21 26.08
C GLY A 21 -10.71 20.57 24.64
N ALA A 22 -10.54 19.54 23.81
CA ALA A 22 -10.58 19.57 22.35
C ALA A 22 -9.40 20.21 21.59
N PHE A 23 -8.22 19.61 21.71
CA PHE A 23 -7.35 19.43 20.53
C PHE A 23 -7.10 17.95 20.31
N VAL A 24 -8.16 17.18 20.07
CA VAL A 24 -8.00 16.09 19.12
C VAL A 24 -7.86 16.81 17.79
N ALA A 25 -6.61 17.05 17.36
CA ALA A 25 -6.35 17.41 15.99
C ALA A 25 -7.11 16.37 15.16
N ARG A 26 -8.19 16.80 14.51
CA ARG A 26 -8.86 16.02 13.49
C ARG A 26 -7.76 15.87 12.44
N ALA A 27 -7.01 14.78 12.49
CA ALA A 27 -6.16 14.40 11.38
C ALA A 27 -7.07 14.54 10.17
N ALA A 28 -6.75 15.47 9.27
CA ALA A 28 -7.50 15.62 8.04
C ALA A 28 -7.58 14.20 7.48
N LEU A 29 -8.79 13.75 7.14
CA LEU A 29 -8.96 12.41 6.59
C LEU A 29 -8.10 12.37 5.33
N GLU A 30 -6.90 11.78 5.45
CA GLU A 30 -5.94 11.72 4.35
C GLU A 30 -6.67 11.03 3.20
N LYS A 31 -6.77 11.74 2.08
CA LYS A 31 -7.49 11.21 0.92
C LYS A 31 -6.77 9.96 0.45
N SER A 32 -7.53 8.92 0.10
CA SER A 32 -6.95 7.74 -0.54
C SER A 32 -6.15 8.13 -1.77
N LYS A 33 -4.93 7.60 -1.90
CA LYS A 33 -4.07 7.84 -3.06
C LYS A 33 -4.35 6.80 -4.14
N VAL A 34 -4.57 7.27 -5.37
CA VAL A 34 -4.72 6.43 -6.57
C VAL A 34 -3.70 6.88 -7.59
N VAL A 35 -2.95 5.93 -8.15
CA VAL A 35 -1.98 6.17 -9.22
C VAL A 35 -2.41 5.40 -10.45
N ILE A 36 -2.38 6.07 -11.61
CA ILE A 36 -2.65 5.43 -12.90
C ILE A 36 -1.44 5.62 -13.81
N ALA A 37 -0.80 4.50 -14.17
CA ALA A 37 0.26 4.47 -15.16
C ALA A 37 -0.28 3.90 -16.49
N ARG A 38 0.11 4.52 -17.60
CA ARG A 38 -0.31 4.12 -18.96
C ARG A 38 0.91 4.09 -19.88
N ASP A 39 0.91 3.17 -20.84
CA ASP A 39 1.81 3.16 -21.99
C ASP A 39 0.98 2.77 -23.24
N PRO A 40 0.70 3.71 -24.17
CA PRO A 40 -0.08 3.40 -25.38
C PRO A 40 0.60 2.38 -26.30
N ALA A 41 1.92 2.24 -26.21
CA ALA A 41 2.70 1.31 -27.01
C ALA A 41 2.92 -0.04 -26.31
N LEU A 42 2.27 -0.29 -25.16
CA LEU A 42 2.44 -1.51 -24.38
C LEU A 42 2.18 -2.79 -25.21
N ARG A 43 1.21 -2.72 -26.14
CA ARG A 43 0.83 -3.82 -27.05
C ARG A 43 0.92 -3.42 -28.52
N ALA A 44 1.85 -2.54 -28.89
CA ALA A 44 1.92 -1.98 -30.24
C ALA A 44 2.03 -3.04 -31.37
N SER A 45 2.54 -4.25 -31.07
CA SER A 45 2.65 -5.36 -32.01
C SER A 45 1.45 -6.31 -32.04
N GLY A 46 0.36 -6.02 -31.32
CA GLY A 46 -0.86 -6.86 -31.31
C GLY A 46 -0.74 -8.18 -30.53
N GLY A 47 0.34 -8.37 -29.76
CA GLY A 47 0.62 -9.59 -29.00
C GLY A 47 0.73 -9.38 -27.49
N SER A 48 1.58 -10.21 -26.85
CA SER A 48 1.94 -10.07 -25.43
C SER A 48 2.47 -8.65 -25.16
N PRO A 49 2.14 -8.05 -23.99
CA PRO A 49 2.78 -6.81 -23.54
C PRO A 49 4.30 -6.91 -23.60
N ASP A 50 4.94 -5.84 -24.07
CA ASP A 50 6.40 -5.72 -24.00
C ASP A 50 6.85 -5.67 -22.53
N SER A 51 7.70 -6.62 -22.12
CA SER A 51 8.11 -6.78 -20.72
C SER A 51 8.87 -5.56 -20.19
N GLY A 52 9.74 -4.97 -21.01
CA GLY A 52 10.48 -3.76 -20.64
C GLY A 52 9.56 -2.56 -20.41
N ARG A 53 8.51 -2.40 -21.22
CA ARG A 53 7.47 -1.37 -21.04
C ARG A 53 6.61 -1.63 -19.82
N VAL A 54 6.21 -2.89 -19.58
CA VAL A 54 5.48 -3.27 -18.35
C VAL A 54 6.29 -2.90 -17.12
N LEU A 55 7.57 -3.29 -17.08
CA LEU A 55 8.46 -3.01 -15.95
C LEU A 55 8.63 -1.50 -15.72
N LYS A 56 8.88 -0.71 -16.77
CA LYS A 56 8.95 0.75 -16.68
C LYS A 56 7.64 1.38 -16.24
N MET A 57 6.50 0.85 -16.66
CA MET A 57 5.18 1.35 -16.26
C MET A 57 4.90 1.05 -14.79
N LEU A 58 5.24 -0.15 -14.33
CA LEU A 58 5.15 -0.57 -12.93
C LEU A 58 6.05 0.28 -12.03
N ASP A 59 7.30 0.51 -12.44
CA ASP A 59 8.25 1.35 -11.70
C ASP A 59 7.71 2.77 -11.50
N ARG A 60 7.22 3.42 -12.57
CA ARG A 60 6.59 4.74 -12.49
C ARG A 60 5.39 4.75 -11.56
N ALA A 61 4.58 3.68 -11.56
CA ALA A 61 3.42 3.57 -10.69
C ALA A 61 3.85 3.49 -9.21
N MET A 62 4.82 2.65 -8.89
CA MET A 62 5.33 2.46 -7.52
C MET A 62 6.05 3.71 -7.00
N GLN A 63 6.90 4.34 -7.81
CA GLN A 63 7.55 5.61 -7.51
C GLN A 63 6.52 6.72 -7.23
N SER A 64 5.51 6.85 -8.09
CA SER A 64 4.44 7.83 -7.88
C SER A 64 3.62 7.52 -6.62
N PHE A 65 3.36 6.25 -6.31
CA PHE A 65 2.57 5.84 -5.15
C PHE A 65 3.31 6.08 -3.83
N TYR A 66 4.56 5.63 -3.71
CA TYR A 66 5.34 5.76 -2.47
C TYR A 66 6.16 7.06 -2.36
N GLY A 67 6.33 7.78 -3.48
CA GLY A 67 7.20 8.95 -3.60
C GLY A 67 8.67 8.57 -3.79
N GLY A 68 9.38 9.37 -4.60
CA GLY A 68 10.82 9.25 -4.87
C GLY A 68 11.14 8.74 -6.27
N ASP A 69 12.42 8.85 -6.64
CA ASP A 69 12.91 8.58 -8.01
C ASP A 69 13.56 7.20 -8.16
N SER A 70 13.49 6.36 -7.12
CA SER A 70 14.07 5.03 -7.08
C SER A 70 12.95 3.97 -7.02
N PRO A 71 12.77 3.14 -8.06
CA PRO A 71 11.76 2.09 -8.01
C PRO A 71 12.02 1.13 -6.86
N ILE A 72 13.29 0.79 -6.60
CA ILE A 72 13.62 -0.18 -5.57
C ILE A 72 13.33 0.32 -4.16
N ASP A 73 13.50 1.62 -3.90
CA ASP A 73 13.16 2.20 -2.60
C ASP A 73 11.64 2.25 -2.38
N ALA A 74 10.84 2.36 -3.46
CA ALA A 74 9.39 2.22 -3.38
C ALA A 74 8.98 0.78 -2.98
N TRP A 75 9.60 -0.23 -3.57
CA TRP A 75 9.35 -1.63 -3.21
C TRP A 75 9.79 -1.97 -1.78
N LYS A 76 10.93 -1.45 -1.31
CA LYS A 76 11.38 -1.59 0.09
C LYS A 76 10.47 -0.90 1.12
N ARG A 77 9.56 -0.02 0.68
CA ARG A 77 8.48 0.51 1.54
C ARG A 77 7.26 -0.40 1.59
N ALA A 78 7.07 -1.25 0.58
CA ALA A 78 5.96 -2.19 0.48
C ALA A 78 6.24 -3.51 1.20
N VAL A 79 7.50 -3.99 1.15
CA VAL A 79 7.93 -5.29 1.70
C VAL A 79 9.28 -5.18 2.39
N ARG A 80 9.61 -6.16 3.24
CA ARG A 80 10.87 -6.26 3.97
C ARG A 80 11.52 -7.63 3.80
N PRO A 81 12.86 -7.73 3.74
CA PRO A 81 13.54 -9.02 3.75
C PRO A 81 13.12 -9.89 4.96
N GLY A 82 12.90 -11.18 4.71
CA GLY A 82 12.41 -12.13 5.72
C GLY A 82 10.88 -12.28 5.80
N GLU A 83 10.13 -11.51 5.00
CA GLU A 83 8.68 -11.70 4.84
C GLU A 83 8.36 -12.73 3.75
N VAL A 84 7.24 -13.44 3.91
CA VAL A 84 6.62 -14.25 2.85
C VAL A 84 5.50 -13.41 2.20
N VAL A 85 5.57 -13.27 0.88
CA VAL A 85 4.67 -12.41 0.10
C VAL A 85 3.70 -13.25 -0.72
N GLY A 86 2.41 -13.14 -0.41
CA GLY A 86 1.34 -13.71 -1.24
C GLY A 86 0.93 -12.76 -2.37
N LEU A 87 1.20 -13.12 -3.61
CA LEU A 87 0.78 -12.37 -4.80
C LEU A 87 -0.52 -12.96 -5.37
N LYS A 88 -1.65 -12.33 -5.00
CA LYS A 88 -2.96 -12.70 -5.54
C LYS A 88 -3.10 -12.21 -6.98
N VAL A 89 -3.33 -13.12 -7.91
CA VAL A 89 -3.68 -12.80 -9.31
C VAL A 89 -5.17 -13.03 -9.54
N ASN A 90 -5.70 -12.48 -10.64
CA ASN A 90 -7.06 -12.79 -11.10
C ASN A 90 -6.99 -13.58 -12.40
N CYS A 91 -7.49 -14.81 -12.38
CA CYS A 91 -7.51 -15.77 -13.47
C CYS A 91 -8.92 -16.16 -13.91
N LEU A 92 -9.98 -15.60 -13.28
CA LEU A 92 -11.37 -16.04 -13.46
C LEU A 92 -11.85 -15.98 -14.92
N SER A 93 -11.35 -15.03 -15.70
CA SER A 93 -11.74 -14.82 -17.09
C SER A 93 -10.89 -15.60 -18.10
N GLY A 94 -9.99 -16.48 -17.62
CA GLY A 94 -9.13 -17.30 -18.46
C GLY A 94 -8.07 -16.50 -19.26
N ARG A 95 -7.32 -17.22 -20.09
CA ARG A 95 -6.24 -16.67 -20.91
C ARG A 95 -6.71 -15.51 -21.78
N GLY A 96 -6.01 -14.39 -21.74
CA GLY A 96 -6.31 -13.17 -22.49
C GLY A 96 -7.04 -12.08 -21.69
N ALA A 97 -7.76 -12.46 -20.63
CA ALA A 97 -8.42 -11.54 -19.70
C ALA A 97 -7.93 -11.69 -18.24
N ALA A 98 -7.18 -12.74 -17.94
CA ALA A 98 -6.46 -12.89 -16.68
C ALA A 98 -5.36 -11.83 -16.49
N THR A 99 -4.90 -11.70 -15.25
CA THR A 99 -3.67 -10.95 -14.92
C THR A 99 -2.53 -11.50 -15.75
N HIS A 100 -1.89 -10.66 -16.54
CA HIS A 100 -0.93 -11.12 -17.54
C HIS A 100 0.36 -11.65 -16.87
N PRO A 101 0.88 -12.83 -17.24
CA PRO A 101 2.11 -13.39 -16.64
C PRO A 101 3.31 -12.42 -16.66
N VAL A 102 3.50 -11.68 -17.77
CA VAL A 102 4.52 -10.62 -17.88
C VAL A 102 4.46 -9.58 -16.74
N LEU A 103 3.26 -9.23 -16.25
CA LEU A 103 3.14 -8.32 -15.09
C LEU A 103 3.50 -9.03 -13.79
N VAL A 104 3.09 -10.30 -13.63
CA VAL A 104 3.43 -11.13 -12.47
C VAL A 104 4.94 -11.28 -12.36
N GLU A 105 5.62 -11.61 -13.46
CA GLU A 105 7.08 -11.70 -13.57
C GLU A 105 7.76 -10.37 -13.19
N ALA A 106 7.27 -9.24 -13.69
CA ALA A 106 7.80 -7.91 -13.35
C ALA A 106 7.66 -7.58 -11.85
N ILE A 107 6.54 -7.97 -11.23
CA ILE A 107 6.35 -7.84 -9.77
C ILE A 107 7.33 -8.75 -9.03
N CYS A 108 7.44 -10.02 -9.43
CA CYS A 108 8.38 -10.97 -8.83
C CYS A 108 9.84 -10.50 -8.95
N GLU A 109 10.24 -9.92 -10.07
CA GLU A 109 11.58 -9.34 -10.27
C GLU A 109 11.85 -8.23 -9.23
N ARG A 110 10.88 -7.34 -9.02
CA ARG A 110 11.02 -6.23 -8.07
C ARG A 110 10.99 -6.67 -6.61
N LEU A 111 10.15 -7.65 -6.27
CA LEU A 111 10.15 -8.28 -4.95
C LEU A 111 11.51 -8.93 -4.64
N GLN A 112 12.08 -9.65 -5.61
CA GLN A 112 13.41 -10.23 -5.49
C GLN A 112 14.51 -9.18 -5.30
N GLN A 113 14.50 -8.11 -6.09
CA GLN A 113 15.44 -7.01 -5.91
C GLN A 113 15.27 -6.32 -4.55
N ALA A 114 14.05 -6.31 -4.00
CA ALA A 114 13.76 -5.74 -2.68
C ALA A 114 14.19 -6.66 -1.52
N GLY A 115 14.67 -7.87 -1.83
CA GLY A 115 15.24 -8.82 -0.87
C GLY A 115 14.31 -9.95 -0.47
N ILE A 116 13.21 -10.18 -1.20
CA ILE A 116 12.33 -11.34 -0.98
C ILE A 116 12.85 -12.50 -1.84
N PRO A 117 13.30 -13.61 -1.25
CA PRO A 117 13.78 -14.74 -2.04
C PRO A 117 12.62 -15.39 -2.82
N PRO A 118 12.87 -16.00 -3.99
CA PRO A 118 11.81 -16.60 -4.81
C PRO A 118 10.95 -17.64 -4.08
N THR A 119 11.54 -18.38 -3.14
CA THR A 119 10.85 -19.38 -2.32
C THR A 119 9.79 -18.79 -1.39
N ASP A 120 9.88 -17.49 -1.11
CA ASP A 120 9.00 -16.77 -0.20
C ASP A 120 7.96 -15.92 -0.95
N ILE A 121 7.86 -16.08 -2.28
CA ILE A 121 6.83 -15.45 -3.12
C ILE A 121 5.83 -16.53 -3.54
N VAL A 122 4.60 -16.43 -3.02
CA VAL A 122 3.52 -17.39 -3.34
C VAL A 122 2.53 -16.72 -4.28
N ILE A 123 2.49 -17.17 -5.55
CA ILE A 123 1.48 -16.73 -6.52
C ILE A 123 0.23 -17.59 -6.31
N TRP A 124 -0.93 -16.95 -6.15
CA TRP A 124 -2.17 -17.67 -5.88
C TRP A 124 -3.40 -17.00 -6.49
N ASP A 125 -4.42 -17.83 -6.75
CA ASP A 125 -5.79 -17.39 -7.00
C ASP A 125 -6.76 -18.33 -6.28
N ARG A 126 -8.06 -18.24 -6.57
CA ARG A 126 -9.13 -19.00 -5.94
C ARG A 126 -8.95 -20.52 -6.09
N LEU A 127 -8.54 -21.01 -7.26
CA LEU A 127 -8.34 -22.43 -7.57
C LEU A 127 -7.04 -22.62 -8.37
N ASN A 128 -6.36 -23.77 -8.18
CA ASN A 128 -5.19 -24.12 -8.99
C ASN A 128 -5.53 -24.25 -10.48
N SER A 129 -6.71 -24.77 -10.81
CA SER A 129 -7.19 -24.84 -12.19
C SER A 129 -7.35 -23.47 -12.84
N ASP A 130 -7.68 -22.43 -12.05
CA ASP A 130 -7.78 -21.06 -12.56
C ASP A 130 -6.38 -20.58 -12.98
N LEU A 131 -5.35 -20.82 -12.15
CA LEU A 131 -3.93 -20.55 -12.48
C LEU A 131 -3.46 -21.31 -13.72
N GLU A 132 -3.66 -22.62 -13.76
CA GLU A 132 -3.25 -23.49 -14.89
C GLU A 132 -3.87 -23.04 -16.22
N SER A 133 -5.13 -22.60 -16.20
CA SER A 133 -5.84 -22.15 -17.40
C SER A 133 -5.38 -20.77 -17.90
N ALA A 134 -4.98 -19.87 -16.98
CA ALA A 134 -4.57 -18.51 -17.30
C ALA A 134 -3.19 -18.44 -17.94
N GLY A 135 -2.31 -19.41 -17.62
CA GLY A 135 -1.00 -19.61 -18.21
C GLY A 135 0.16 -19.26 -17.31
#